data_AF-A0A6J4DWA2-F1
#
_entry.id   AF-A0A6J4DWA2-F1
#
_cell.length_a   1.000
_cell.length_b   1.000
_cell.length_c   1.000
_cell.angle_alpha   90.00
_cell.angle_beta   90.00
_cell.angle_gamma   90.00
#
_symmetry.space_group_name_H-M   'P 1'
#
loop_
_entity.id
_entity.type
_entity.pdbx_description
1 polymer ?
#
loop_
_entity_poly.entity_id
_entity_poly.type
_entity_poly.pdbx_seq_one_letter_code
_entity_poly.pdbx_strand_id
1 'polypeptide(L)'
;MQMHRPFALALALALPLGAQAADPRGPFTVLDASRPLFEGVSNSDMAMADACKQWSLSPKQVERFFQLGELLDGVVLHHQFYWLPCSIEGRLHDGAGQVWNFRINGAATATTWRGDGPTREEYRWGCRRKGCEDLVLMAAEAD
;
A
#
# COMPACT_ATOMS: atom_id res chain seq x y z
N MET A 1 24.83 -37.92 56.27
CA MET A 1 24.03 -38.70 55.29
C MET A 1 23.64 -37.76 54.17
N GLN A 2 24.24 -37.98 52.99
CA GLN A 2 24.05 -37.23 51.75
C GLN A 2 22.79 -37.73 51.03
N MET A 3 21.92 -36.83 50.59
CA MET A 3 20.93 -37.12 49.56
C MET A 3 21.11 -36.17 48.40
N HIS A 4 21.68 -36.70 47.32
CA HIS A 4 21.81 -36.03 46.03
C HIS A 4 20.44 -36.02 45.34
N ARG A 5 19.97 -34.85 44.90
CA ARG A 5 18.83 -34.73 43.97
C ARG A 5 19.38 -34.56 42.55
N PRO A 6 18.89 -35.33 41.56
CA PRO A 6 19.33 -35.19 40.18
C PRO A 6 18.76 -33.90 39.59
N PHE A 7 19.65 -33.06 39.06
CA PHE A 7 19.28 -31.93 38.20
C PHE A 7 18.84 -32.48 36.84
N ALA A 8 17.55 -32.38 36.54
CA ALA A 8 17.04 -32.58 35.19
C ALA A 8 17.41 -31.35 34.35
N LEU A 9 18.29 -31.51 33.36
CA LEU A 9 18.52 -30.50 32.33
C LEU A 9 17.29 -30.45 31.41
N ALA A 10 16.48 -29.42 31.55
CA ALA A 10 15.48 -29.06 30.56
C ALA A 10 16.19 -28.34 29.39
N LEU A 11 16.32 -29.03 28.25
CA LEU A 11 16.70 -28.40 26.98
C LEU A 11 15.53 -27.51 26.52
N ALA A 12 15.62 -26.20 26.77
CA ALA A 12 14.72 -25.24 26.17
C ALA A 12 15.09 -25.06 24.69
N LEU A 13 14.32 -25.69 23.80
CA LEU A 13 14.34 -25.40 22.37
C LEU A 13 13.86 -23.95 22.18
N ALA A 14 14.81 -23.03 21.99
CA ALA A 14 14.53 -21.67 21.57
C ALA A 14 14.04 -21.71 20.11
N LEU A 15 12.72 -21.76 19.92
CA LEU A 15 12.11 -21.43 18.63
C LEU A 15 12.50 -19.99 18.30
N PRO A 16 13.09 -19.70 17.12
CA PRO A 16 13.37 -18.33 16.73
C PRO A 16 12.03 -17.60 16.69
N LEU A 17 11.90 -16.54 17.49
CA LEU A 17 10.80 -15.60 17.38
C LEU A 17 10.67 -15.22 15.91
N GLY A 18 9.53 -15.56 15.30
CA GLY A 18 9.28 -15.36 13.89
C GLY A 18 9.69 -13.96 13.46
N ALA A 19 10.48 -13.87 12.40
CA ALA A 19 10.75 -12.61 11.74
C ALA A 19 9.40 -12.00 11.35
N GLN A 20 8.96 -10.99 12.10
CA GLN A 20 7.83 -10.16 11.67
C GLN A 20 8.24 -9.53 10.35
N ALA A 21 7.41 -9.70 9.31
CA ALA A 21 7.61 -9.04 8.04
C ALA A 21 7.70 -7.54 8.32
N ALA A 22 8.84 -6.94 8.01
CA ALA A 22 9.03 -5.52 8.20
C ALA A 22 8.09 -4.77 7.26
N ASP A 23 7.49 -3.68 7.75
CA ASP A 23 6.70 -2.79 6.90
C ASP A 23 7.48 -2.39 5.65
N PRO A 24 6.82 -2.34 4.47
CA PRO A 24 7.45 -1.97 3.22
C PRO A 24 7.92 -0.52 3.33
N ARG A 25 9.23 -0.32 3.22
CA ARG A 25 9.87 0.97 3.51
C ARG A 25 10.52 1.65 2.30
N GLY A 26 10.33 1.10 1.10
CA GLY A 26 10.97 1.59 -0.12
C GLY A 26 12.51 1.66 0.01
N PRO A 27 13.20 2.37 -0.89
CA PRO A 27 12.66 3.22 -1.94
C PRO A 27 11.96 2.39 -3.04
N PHE A 28 10.77 2.83 -3.45
CA PHE A 28 10.05 2.17 -4.51
C PHE A 28 10.53 2.62 -5.88
N THR A 29 10.69 1.67 -6.80
CA THR A 29 10.96 1.93 -8.22
C THR A 29 9.83 1.34 -9.04
N VAL A 30 9.18 2.17 -9.87
CA VAL A 30 8.05 1.72 -10.70
C VAL A 30 8.57 0.94 -11.89
N LEU A 31 8.04 -0.27 -12.07
CA LEU A 31 8.36 -1.15 -13.21
C LEU A 31 7.43 -0.87 -14.39
N ASP A 32 6.14 -0.70 -14.08
CA ASP A 32 5.11 -0.33 -15.03
C ASP A 32 3.95 0.35 -14.30
N ALA A 33 3.22 1.18 -15.05
CA ALA A 33 1.99 1.83 -14.61
C ALA A 33 1.03 1.92 -15.80
N SER A 34 -0.23 1.61 -15.56
CA SER A 34 -1.30 1.67 -16.54
C SER A 34 -1.65 3.12 -16.87
N ARG A 35 -2.40 3.31 -17.96
CA ARG A 35 -3.25 4.50 -18.07
C ARG A 35 -4.35 4.44 -17.01
N PRO A 36 -4.99 5.57 -16.70
CA PRO A 36 -6.09 5.59 -15.74
C PRO A 36 -7.23 4.70 -16.19
N LEU A 37 -7.77 3.93 -15.24
CA LEU A 37 -8.88 3.00 -15.41
C LEU A 37 -10.09 3.61 -14.72
N PHE A 38 -11.11 3.94 -15.50
CA PHE A 38 -12.38 4.39 -14.96
C PHE A 38 -13.27 3.17 -14.67
N GLU A 39 -13.74 3.05 -13.43
CA GLU A 39 -14.49 1.89 -12.91
C GLU A 39 -15.98 2.23 -12.65
N GLY A 40 -16.44 3.40 -13.12
CA GLY A 40 -17.83 3.83 -12.94
C GLY A 40 -18.78 3.08 -13.87
N VAL A 41 -19.97 2.79 -13.37
CA VAL A 41 -20.97 1.94 -14.03
C VAL A 41 -22.18 2.72 -14.57
N SER A 42 -22.19 4.06 -14.43
CA SER A 42 -23.34 4.89 -14.79
C SER A 42 -23.01 5.96 -15.83
N ASN A 43 -23.97 6.26 -16.71
CA ASN A 43 -23.84 7.34 -17.70
C ASN A 43 -23.82 8.73 -17.06
N SER A 44 -24.27 8.88 -15.81
CA SER A 44 -24.19 10.14 -15.07
C SER A 44 -22.75 10.53 -14.70
N ASP A 45 -21.79 9.62 -14.84
CA ASP A 45 -20.41 9.83 -14.41
C ASP A 45 -19.50 10.39 -15.52
N MET A 46 -20.05 10.86 -16.65
CA MET A 46 -19.24 11.31 -17.80
C MET A 46 -18.15 12.33 -17.43
N ALA A 47 -18.47 13.31 -16.58
CA ALA A 47 -17.49 14.29 -16.11
C ALA A 47 -16.35 13.64 -15.31
N MET A 48 -16.67 12.65 -14.47
CA MET A 48 -15.67 11.89 -13.70
C MET A 48 -14.84 10.98 -14.62
N ALA A 49 -15.47 10.35 -15.61
CA ALA A 49 -14.77 9.55 -16.61
C ALA A 49 -13.75 10.39 -17.40
N ASP A 50 -14.10 11.63 -17.75
CA ASP A 50 -13.20 12.53 -18.47
C ASP A 50 -12.09 13.08 -17.57
N ALA A 51 -12.38 13.39 -16.30
CA ALA A 51 -11.34 13.73 -15.32
C ALA A 51 -10.36 12.56 -15.12
N CYS A 52 -10.89 11.34 -15.00
CA CYS A 52 -10.09 10.13 -14.85
C CYS A 52 -9.14 9.91 -16.04
N LYS A 53 -9.65 10.02 -17.28
CA LYS A 53 -8.81 9.87 -18.50
C LYS A 53 -7.66 10.88 -18.56
N GLN A 54 -7.83 12.05 -17.97
CA GLN A 54 -6.84 13.13 -17.98
C GLN A 54 -5.82 13.04 -16.83
N TRP A 55 -6.21 12.41 -15.71
CA TRP A 55 -5.32 12.22 -14.56
C TRP A 55 -4.29 11.13 -14.80
N SER A 56 -3.15 11.47 -15.39
CA SER A 56 -2.05 10.54 -15.59
C SER A 56 -0.89 10.84 -14.65
N LEU A 57 -0.25 9.80 -14.12
CA LEU A 57 0.98 9.90 -13.35
C LEU A 57 2.15 9.30 -14.12
N SER A 58 3.24 10.04 -14.22
CA SER A 58 4.52 9.48 -14.65
C SER A 58 5.03 8.46 -13.62
N PRO A 59 5.94 7.54 -14.00
CA PRO A 59 6.57 6.63 -13.05
C PRO A 59 7.16 7.35 -11.83
N LYS A 60 7.79 8.52 -12.03
CA LYS A 60 8.34 9.32 -10.93
C LYS A 60 7.28 9.93 -10.02
N GLN A 61 6.10 10.28 -10.54
CA GLN A 61 4.98 10.72 -9.71
C GLN A 61 4.38 9.57 -8.90
N VAL A 62 4.33 8.35 -9.46
CA VAL A 62 3.91 7.15 -8.71
C VAL A 62 4.91 6.82 -7.60
N GLU A 63 6.23 6.84 -7.88
CA GLU A 63 7.26 6.70 -6.83
C GLU A 63 7.10 7.77 -5.74
N ARG A 64 6.84 9.02 -6.16
CA ARG A 64 6.62 10.15 -5.25
C ARG A 64 5.37 9.96 -4.39
N PHE A 65 4.30 9.39 -4.92
CA PHE A 65 3.09 9.04 -4.17
C PHE A 65 3.46 8.11 -3.00
N PHE A 66 4.18 7.01 -3.25
CA PHE A 66 4.55 6.08 -2.17
C PHE A 66 5.62 6.63 -1.23
N GLN A 67 6.44 7.58 -1.68
CA GLN A 67 7.36 8.32 -0.81
C GLN A 67 6.62 9.27 0.16
N LEU A 68 5.53 9.89 -0.31
CA LEU A 68 4.67 10.77 0.47
C LEU A 68 3.56 10.03 1.23
N GLY A 69 3.22 8.82 0.80
CA GLY A 69 2.24 7.98 1.44
C GLY A 69 2.65 7.62 2.86
N GLU A 70 1.65 7.36 3.68
CA GLU A 70 1.79 6.71 4.97
C GLU A 70 0.98 5.41 4.96
N LEU A 71 1.44 4.42 5.71
CA LEU A 71 0.67 3.20 5.90
C LEU A 71 -0.58 3.50 6.71
N LEU A 72 -1.71 3.05 6.21
CA LEU A 72 -3.00 3.16 6.89
C LEU A 72 -3.30 1.87 7.63
N ASP A 73 -3.76 2.01 8.86
CA ASP A 73 -4.57 0.96 9.46
C ASP A 73 -5.99 0.97 8.85
N GLY A 74 -6.76 -0.09 9.09
CA GLY A 74 -8.11 -0.21 8.54
C GLY A 74 -9.10 0.85 9.05
N VAL A 75 -8.82 1.52 10.16
CA VAL A 75 -9.72 2.50 10.78
C VAL A 75 -9.57 3.87 10.11
N VAL A 76 -8.33 4.31 9.86
CA VAL A 76 -8.04 5.63 9.25
C VAL A 76 -8.58 5.73 7.82
N LEU A 77 -8.53 4.63 7.05
CA LEU A 77 -8.94 4.61 5.63
C LEU A 77 -10.37 5.15 5.41
N HIS A 78 -11.32 4.82 6.29
CA HIS A 78 -12.74 5.10 6.06
C HIS A 78 -13.20 6.48 6.51
N HIS A 79 -12.42 7.19 7.34
CA HIS A 79 -12.84 8.47 7.92
C HIS A 79 -12.22 9.69 7.25
N GLN A 80 -11.08 9.53 6.58
CA GLN A 80 -10.28 10.67 6.09
C GLN A 80 -10.11 10.69 4.57
N PHE A 81 -10.53 9.63 3.89
CA PHE A 81 -10.33 9.47 2.46
C PHE A 81 -11.66 9.19 1.74
N TYR A 82 -11.85 9.90 0.64
CA TYR A 82 -12.90 9.60 -0.32
C TYR A 82 -12.51 8.38 -1.17
N TRP A 83 -13.47 7.89 -1.94
CA TRP A 83 -13.24 6.93 -3.00
C TRP A 83 -13.72 7.50 -4.33
N LEU A 84 -12.89 7.41 -5.36
CA LEU A 84 -13.28 7.73 -6.73
C LEU A 84 -13.26 6.46 -7.60
N PRO A 85 -14.16 6.35 -8.60
CA PRO A 85 -14.15 5.28 -9.60
C PRO A 85 -13.04 5.47 -10.64
N CYS A 86 -11.83 5.80 -10.20
CA CYS A 86 -10.68 6.04 -11.06
C CYS A 86 -9.41 5.52 -10.39
N SER A 87 -8.68 4.66 -11.10
CA SER A 87 -7.48 4.03 -10.58
C SER A 87 -6.32 4.05 -11.57
N ILE A 88 -5.09 3.98 -11.05
CA ILE A 88 -3.87 3.67 -11.81
C ILE A 88 -3.27 2.44 -11.17
N GLU A 89 -3.00 1.41 -11.98
CA GLU A 89 -2.47 0.14 -11.52
C GLU A 89 -1.07 -0.11 -12.10
N GLY A 90 -0.32 -1.03 -11.51
CA GLY A 90 0.97 -1.42 -12.06
C GLY A 90 1.79 -2.23 -11.09
N ARG A 91 3.11 -2.22 -11.30
CA ARG A 91 4.07 -2.93 -10.44
C ARG A 91 5.22 -2.04 -10.02
N LEU A 92 5.72 -2.28 -8.82
CA LEU A 92 6.85 -1.59 -8.24
C LEU A 92 7.79 -2.55 -7.51
N HIS A 93 9.06 -2.20 -7.44
CA HIS A 93 10.09 -2.90 -6.68
C HIS A 93 10.44 -2.09 -5.42
N ASP A 94 10.59 -2.73 -4.26
CA ASP A 94 10.83 -2.07 -2.98
C ASP A 94 12.31 -1.79 -2.64
N GLY A 95 13.22 -2.16 -3.55
CA GLY A 95 14.67 -2.04 -3.32
C GLY A 95 15.28 -3.20 -2.54
N ALA A 96 14.47 -4.07 -1.93
CA ALA A 96 14.89 -5.24 -1.16
C ALA A 96 14.81 -6.56 -1.94
N GLY A 97 14.48 -6.50 -3.23
CA GLY A 97 14.31 -7.68 -4.09
C GLY A 97 12.84 -8.05 -4.32
N GLN A 98 11.88 -7.34 -3.69
CA GLN A 98 10.47 -7.71 -3.79
C GLN A 98 9.71 -6.84 -4.78
N VAL A 99 8.91 -7.52 -5.61
CA VAL A 99 7.97 -6.89 -6.55
C VAL A 99 6.56 -6.92 -5.95
N TRP A 100 5.88 -5.79 -6.04
CA TRP A 100 4.52 -5.58 -5.57
C TRP A 100 3.66 -5.12 -6.73
N ASN A 101 2.43 -5.62 -6.79
CA ASN A 101 1.38 -4.95 -7.53
C ASN A 101 0.93 -3.72 -6.75
N PHE A 102 0.44 -2.70 -7.44
CA PHE A 102 -0.18 -1.56 -6.80
C PHE A 102 -1.46 -1.13 -7.53
N ARG A 103 -2.32 -0.46 -6.78
CA ARG A 103 -3.46 0.31 -7.28
C ARG A 103 -3.57 1.61 -6.50
N ILE A 104 -3.40 2.74 -7.18
CA ILE A 104 -3.63 4.08 -6.64
C ILE A 104 -5.05 4.49 -7.02
N ASN A 105 -5.83 4.97 -6.06
CA ASN A 105 -7.14 5.58 -6.28
C ASN A 105 -6.99 7.09 -6.47
N GLY A 106 -7.83 7.67 -7.34
CA GLY A 106 -7.86 9.12 -7.58
C GLY A 106 -8.12 9.98 -6.33
N ALA A 107 -8.66 9.40 -5.25
CA ALA A 107 -8.86 10.04 -3.95
C ALA A 107 -7.77 9.69 -2.92
N ALA A 108 -6.51 9.79 -3.32
CA ALA A 108 -5.36 9.81 -2.41
C ALA A 108 -5.10 8.55 -1.56
N THR A 109 -5.69 7.41 -1.92
CA THR A 109 -5.40 6.11 -1.30
C THR A 109 -4.70 5.18 -2.27
N ALA A 110 -3.98 4.20 -1.76
CA ALA A 110 -3.45 3.12 -2.58
C ALA A 110 -3.43 1.79 -1.84
N THR A 111 -3.29 0.72 -2.60
CA THR A 111 -3.04 -0.62 -2.07
C THR A 111 -1.86 -1.21 -2.82
N THR A 112 -0.93 -1.83 -2.09
CA THR A 112 0.14 -2.66 -2.66
C THR A 112 -0.04 -4.09 -2.20
N TRP A 113 0.12 -5.06 -3.09
CA TRP A 113 0.00 -6.47 -2.73
C TRP A 113 0.92 -7.39 -3.52
N ARG A 114 1.19 -8.56 -2.95
CA ARG A 114 1.88 -9.68 -3.59
C ARG A 114 1.28 -11.00 -3.13
N GLY A 115 1.51 -12.04 -3.92
CA GLY A 115 0.86 -13.33 -3.72
C GLY A 115 -0.64 -13.25 -3.99
N ASP A 116 -1.31 -14.40 -3.84
CA ASP A 116 -2.71 -14.58 -4.18
C ASP A 116 -3.43 -15.36 -3.09
N GLY A 117 -4.75 -15.18 -3.00
CA GLY A 117 -5.59 -15.94 -2.09
C GLY A 117 -5.15 -15.80 -0.61
N PRO A 118 -5.08 -16.91 0.16
CA PRO A 118 -4.76 -16.87 1.58
C PRO A 118 -3.35 -16.39 1.94
N THR A 119 -2.42 -16.33 0.98
CA THR A 119 -1.05 -15.86 1.19
C THR A 119 -0.84 -14.42 0.72
N ARG A 120 -1.92 -13.73 0.33
CA ARG A 120 -1.87 -12.34 -0.10
C ARG A 120 -1.37 -11.46 1.03
N GLU A 121 -0.22 -10.85 0.79
CA GLU A 121 0.35 -9.80 1.62
C GLU A 121 -0.08 -8.45 1.04
N GLU A 122 -0.72 -7.61 1.84
CA GLU A 122 -1.34 -6.36 1.37
C GLU A 122 -1.10 -5.21 2.36
N TYR A 123 -0.77 -4.05 1.82
CA TYR A 123 -0.61 -2.80 2.56
C TYR A 123 -1.48 -1.71 1.95
N ARG A 124 -2.08 -0.89 2.83
CA ARG A 124 -2.90 0.27 2.45
C ARG A 124 -2.14 1.54 2.73
N TRP A 125 -2.31 2.50 1.84
CA TRP A 125 -1.57 3.76 1.84
C TRP A 125 -2.52 4.93 1.74
N GLY A 126 -2.17 6.04 2.37
CA GLY A 126 -2.84 7.33 2.24
C GLY A 126 -1.84 8.45 1.97
N CYS A 127 -2.16 9.37 1.06
CA CYS A 127 -1.31 10.50 0.70
C CYS A 127 -2.02 11.81 1.04
N ARG A 128 -1.77 12.35 2.23
CA ARG A 128 -2.34 13.62 2.71
C ARG A 128 -1.31 14.68 3.09
N ARG A 129 -0.02 14.37 2.90
CA ARG A 129 1.06 15.34 3.13
C ARG A 129 1.11 16.36 2.01
N LYS A 130 1.64 17.55 2.30
CA LYS A 130 1.94 18.57 1.28
C LYS A 130 2.75 17.96 0.13
N GLY A 131 2.28 18.16 -1.09
CA GLY A 131 2.81 17.58 -2.33
C GLY A 131 2.03 16.37 -2.84
N CYS A 132 1.02 15.88 -2.12
CA CYS A 132 0.09 14.86 -2.63
C CYS A 132 -0.96 15.45 -3.57
N GLU A 133 -1.24 16.75 -3.50
CA GLU A 133 -2.30 17.43 -4.24
C GLU A 133 -2.11 17.33 -5.75
N ASP A 134 -0.87 17.40 -6.24
CA ASP A 134 -0.52 17.26 -7.67
C ASP A 134 -0.50 15.80 -8.15
N LEU A 135 -0.75 14.83 -7.25
CA LEU A 135 -0.68 13.39 -7.53
C LEU A 135 -2.06 12.74 -7.59
N VAL A 136 -3.12 13.47 -7.26
CA VAL A 136 -4.47 12.92 -7.05
C VAL A 136 -5.53 13.80 -7.73
N LEU A 137 -6.69 13.23 -8.02
CA LEU A 137 -7.86 13.98 -8.48
C LEU A 137 -8.59 14.68 -7.35
N MET A 138 -8.54 14.08 -6.16
CA MET A 138 -9.17 14.59 -4.96
C MET A 138 -8.25 14.34 -3.77
N ALA A 139 -7.89 15.42 -3.07
CA ALA A 139 -7.11 15.32 -1.85
C ALA A 139 -7.95 14.68 -0.72
N ALA A 140 -7.26 14.09 0.25
CA ALA A 140 -7.88 13.73 1.52
C ALA A 140 -8.43 14.97 2.22
N GLU A 141 -9.38 14.80 3.13
CA GLU A 141 -9.77 15.91 4.00
C GLU A 141 -8.59 16.29 4.89
N ALA A 142 -8.30 17.59 4.98
CA ALA A 142 -7.30 18.09 5.90
C ALA A 142 -7.91 18.11 7.31
N ASP A 143 -7.17 17.55 8.28
CA ASP A 143 -7.46 17.71 9.71
C ASP A 143 -7.30 19.18 10.15
#